data_AF-A0A2N1CUS3-F1
#
_entry.id   AF-A0A2N1CUS3-F1
#
_cell.length_a   1.000
_cell.length_b   1.000
_cell.length_c   1.000
_cell.angle_alpha   90.00
_cell.angle_beta   90.00
_cell.angle_gamma   90.00
#
_symmetry.space_group_name_H-M   'P 1'
#
loop_
_entity.id
_entity.type
_entity.pdbx_description
1 polymer ?
#
loop_
_entity_poly.entity_id
_entity_poly.type
_entity_poly.pdbx_seq_one_letter_code
_entity_poly.pdbx_strand_id
1 'polypeptide(L)' 'MKIRAMAEVGARLEKAVMANLDESLTPREIYNAYEEVAISILDSEFDDYPEDTLEQYLRTFLYHKELDLGLDIESGDG' A
#
# COMPACT_ATOMS: atom_id res chain seq x y z
N MET A 1 3.42 -21.01 -8.36
CA MET A 1 4.03 -19.96 -7.50
C MET A 1 3.43 -18.63 -7.92
N LYS A 2 2.59 -18.03 -7.07
CA LYS A 2 1.65 -16.95 -7.45
C LYS A 2 2.36 -15.59 -7.64
N ILE A 3 3.37 -15.48 -8.51
CA ILE A 3 3.97 -14.17 -8.89
C ILE A 3 2.89 -13.23 -9.46
N ARG A 4 1.89 -13.80 -10.15
CA ARG A 4 0.71 -13.06 -10.63
C ARG A 4 -0.14 -12.49 -9.49
N ALA A 5 -0.27 -13.18 -8.36
CA ALA A 5 -1.14 -12.72 -7.27
C ALA A 5 -0.58 -11.48 -6.56
N MET A 6 0.74 -11.34 -6.42
CA MET A 6 1.33 -10.14 -5.84
C MET A 6 1.08 -8.90 -6.71
N ALA A 7 1.28 -9.04 -8.03
CA ALA A 7 0.96 -7.97 -8.97
C ALA A 7 -0.55 -7.63 -8.98
N GLU A 8 -1.42 -8.64 -8.82
CA GLU A 8 -2.86 -8.43 -8.67
C GLU A 8 -3.22 -7.71 -7.38
N VAL A 9 -2.57 -8.03 -6.26
CA VAL A 9 -2.73 -7.32 -4.98
C VAL A 9 -2.37 -5.84 -5.13
N GLY A 10 -1.21 -5.54 -5.73
CA GLY A 10 -0.81 -4.15 -5.99
C GLY A 10 -1.81 -3.41 -6.85
N ALA A 11 -2.27 -4.01 -7.95
CA ALA A 11 -3.27 -3.41 -8.83
C ALA A 11 -4.63 -3.19 -8.15
N ARG A 12 -5.06 -4.11 -7.28
CA ARG A 12 -6.30 -3.96 -6.49
C ARG A 12 -6.18 -2.84 -5.48
N LEU A 13 -5.05 -2.76 -4.80
CA LEU A 13 -4.75 -1.71 -3.84
C LEU A 13 -4.81 -0.34 -4.53
N GLU A 14 -4.08 -0.15 -5.63
CA GLU A 14 -4.12 1.09 -6.40
C GLU A 14 -5.53 1.43 -6.86
N LYS A 15 -6.26 0.45 -7.40
CA LYS A 15 -7.63 0.67 -7.86
C LYS A 15 -8.57 1.08 -6.72
N ALA A 16 -8.46 0.47 -5.55
CA ALA A 16 -9.30 0.77 -4.40
C ALA A 16 -9.01 2.17 -3.84
N VAL A 17 -7.73 2.57 -3.80
CA VAL A 17 -7.33 3.92 -3.43
C VAL A 17 -7.81 4.93 -4.47
N MET A 18 -7.50 4.71 -5.75
CA MET A 18 -7.90 5.60 -6.86
C MET A 18 -9.41 5.78 -6.97
N ALA A 19 -10.21 4.78 -6.60
CA ALA A 19 -11.67 4.89 -6.59
C ALA A 19 -12.20 5.88 -5.53
N ASN A 20 -11.42 6.13 -4.48
CA ASN A 20 -11.75 7.04 -3.38
C ASN A 20 -10.78 8.25 -3.34
N LEU A 21 -9.91 8.40 -4.35
CA LEU A 21 -8.90 9.44 -4.37
C LEU A 21 -9.48 10.74 -4.92
N ASP A 22 -9.55 11.76 -4.08
CA ASP A 22 -9.88 13.11 -4.51
C ASP A 22 -8.61 13.87 -4.95
N GLU A 23 -8.73 14.65 -6.03
CA GLU A 23 -7.62 15.48 -6.56
C GLU A 23 -7.17 16.60 -5.60
N SER A 24 -7.96 16.87 -4.56
CA SER A 24 -7.66 17.86 -3.52
C SER A 24 -6.88 17.29 -2.33
N LEU A 25 -6.62 15.97 -2.31
CA LEU A 25 -5.90 15.33 -1.21
C LEU A 25 -4.43 15.74 -1.20
N THR A 26 -3.91 16.02 -0.01
CA THR A 26 -2.48 16.25 0.15
C THR A 26 -1.72 14.93 -0.01
N PRO A 27 -0.43 14.95 -0.37
CA PRO A 27 0.38 13.73 -0.49
C PRO A 27 0.27 12.82 0.74
N ARG A 28 0.20 13.39 1.95
CA ARG A 28 0.03 12.64 3.19
C ARG A 28 -1.32 11.93 3.27
N GLU A 29 -2.39 12.60 2.86
CA GLU A 29 -3.74 12.00 2.84
C GLU A 29 -3.84 10.90 1.79
N ILE A 30 -3.18 11.09 0.64
CA ILE A 30 -3.05 10.06 -0.40
C ILE A 30 -2.36 8.83 0.20
N TYR A 31 -1.22 9.02 0.86
CA TYR A 31 -0.49 7.94 1.52
C TYR A 31 -1.33 7.24 2.61
N ASN A 32 -2.03 8.00 3.45
CA ASN A 32 -2.92 7.43 4.47
C ASN A 32 -3.98 6.52 3.84
N ALA A 33 -4.59 6.92 2.72
CA ALA A 33 -5.54 6.07 2.00
C ALA A 33 -4.88 4.79 1.45
N TYR A 34 -3.64 4.88 0.95
CA TYR A 34 -2.85 3.70 0.56
C TYR A 34 -2.61 2.76 1.74
N GLU A 35 -2.25 3.29 2.91
CA GLU A 35 -2.00 2.52 4.13
C GLU A 35 -3.27 1.82 4.63
N GLU A 36 -4.40 2.52 4.71
CA GLU A 36 -5.67 1.96 5.15
C GLU A 36 -6.13 0.80 4.26
N VAL A 37 -6.02 0.96 2.94
CA VAL A 37 -6.37 -0.10 1.99
C VAL A 37 -5.40 -1.27 2.09
N ALA A 38 -4.09 -1.01 2.26
CA ALA A 38 -3.09 -2.05 2.45
C ALA A 38 -3.41 -2.91 3.68
N ILE A 39 -3.73 -2.27 4.81
CA ILE A 39 -4.11 -2.95 6.06
C ILE A 39 -5.38 -3.78 5.85
N SER A 40 -6.39 -3.23 5.17
CA SER A 40 -7.64 -3.96 4.90
C SER A 40 -7.41 -5.18 4.01
N ILE A 41 -6.55 -5.09 3.00
CA ILE A 41 -6.16 -6.23 2.15
C ILE A 41 -5.38 -7.25 2.96
N LEU A 42 -4.44 -6.80 3.80
CA LEU A 42 -3.68 -7.67 4.68
C LEU A 42 -4.64 -8.45 5.58
N ASP A 43 -5.52 -7.78 6.33
CA ASP A 43 -6.48 -8.45 7.22
C ASP A 43 -7.39 -9.45 6.50
N SER A 44 -7.83 -9.12 5.29
CA SER A 44 -8.74 -9.99 4.52
C SER A 44 -8.06 -11.15 3.79
N GLU A 45 -6.81 -11.00 3.34
CA GLU A 45 -6.13 -11.98 2.50
C GLU A 45 -4.91 -12.64 3.19
N PHE A 46 -4.53 -12.25 4.41
CA PHE A 46 -3.34 -12.76 5.12
C PHE A 46 -3.25 -14.29 5.14
N ASP A 47 -4.39 -14.97 5.36
CA ASP A 47 -4.46 -16.45 5.43
C ASP A 47 -4.24 -17.13 4.05
N ASP A 48 -4.48 -16.42 2.94
CA ASP A 48 -4.34 -16.93 1.57
C ASP A 48 -2.89 -16.84 1.03
N TYR A 49 -2.01 -16.18 1.78
CA TYR A 49 -0.60 -15.98 1.43
C TYR A 49 0.33 -16.61 2.49
N PRO A 50 1.54 -17.01 2.09
CA PRO A 50 2.54 -17.46 3.05
C PRO A 50 2.89 -16.36 4.05
N GLU A 51 3.25 -16.79 5.25
CA GLU A 51 3.63 -15.94 6.37
C GLU A 51 4.62 -14.84 5.94
N ASP A 52 4.41 -13.62 6.45
CA ASP A 52 5.17 -12.39 6.17
C ASP A 52 5.22 -11.95 4.69
N THR A 53 4.71 -12.73 3.73
CA THR A 53 4.91 -12.43 2.30
C THR A 53 4.02 -11.29 1.83
N LEU A 54 2.73 -11.34 2.17
CA LEU A 54 1.79 -10.27 1.84
C LEU A 54 2.16 -8.99 2.59
N GLU A 55 2.48 -9.11 3.87
CA GLU A 55 2.90 -7.97 4.69
C GLU A 55 4.13 -7.27 4.13
N GLN A 56 5.22 -8.02 3.85
CA GLN A 56 6.43 -7.43 3.28
C GLN A 56 6.21 -6.81 1.91
N TYR A 57 5.36 -7.41 1.08
CA TYR A 57 5.00 -6.85 -0.22
C TYR A 57 4.28 -5.50 -0.06
N LEU A 58 3.26 -5.45 0.81
CA LEU A 58 2.48 -4.22 1.06
C LEU A 58 3.34 -3.12 1.68
N ARG A 59 4.22 -3.46 2.64
CA ARG A 59 5.19 -2.51 3.21
C ARG A 59 6.13 -1.94 2.16
N THR A 60 6.69 -2.79 1.31
CA THR A 60 7.56 -2.34 0.19
C THR A 60 6.81 -1.45 -0.78
N PHE A 61 5.54 -1.77 -1.05
CA PHE A 61 4.67 -0.97 -1.91
C PHE A 61 4.42 0.42 -1.32
N LEU A 62 4.07 0.49 -0.03
CA LEU A 62 3.85 1.74 0.69
C LEU A 62 5.11 2.60 0.72
N TYR A 63 6.27 2.00 0.99
CA TYR A 63 7.56 2.69 0.94
C TYR A 63 7.83 3.35 -0.43
N HIS A 64 7.56 2.64 -1.53
CA HIS A 64 7.69 3.25 -2.87
C HIS A 64 6.68 4.38 -3.09
N LYS A 65 5.46 4.28 -2.56
CA LYS A 65 4.47 5.36 -2.66
C LYS A 65 4.87 6.58 -1.83
N GLU A 66 5.46 6.37 -0.66
CA GLU A 66 6.04 7.44 0.15
C GLU A 66 7.06 8.26 -0.67
N LEU A 67 8.01 7.56 -1.29
CA LEU A 67 9.03 8.17 -2.15
C LEU A 67 8.43 8.89 -3.36
N ASP A 68 7.45 8.29 -4.04
CA ASP A 68 6.76 8.87 -5.21
C ASP A 68 6.00 10.15 -4.86
N LEU A 69 5.38 10.16 -3.67
CA LEU A 69 4.66 11.31 -3.13
C LEU A 69 5.59 12.39 -2.54
N GLY A 70 6.91 12.13 -2.51
CA GLY A 70 7.90 13.02 -1.90
C GLY A 70 7.69 13.19 -0.40
N LEU A 71 7.09 12.19 0.23
CA LEU A 71 6.96 12.12 1.68
C LEU A 71 8.27 11.58 2.26
N ASP A 72 8.63 12.10 3.42
CA ASP A 72 9.79 11.68 4.18
C ASP A 72 9.26 11.27 5.56
N ILE A 73 8.54 10.15 5.60
CA ILE A 73 7.91 9.65 6.83
C ILE A 73 8.96 8.84 7.61
N GLU A 74 9.92 8.23 6.91
CA GLU A 74 10.98 7.41 7.50
C GLU A 74 12.23 8.20 7.96
N SER A 75 12.40 9.49 7.61
CA SER A 75 13.45 10.35 8.19
C SER A 75 12.92 11.25 9.32
N GLY A 76 12.18 10.64 10.24
CA GLY A 76 11.80 11.24 11.52
C GLY A 76 12.81 10.94 12.64
N ASP A 77 14.10 11.20 12.43
CA ASP A 77 15.08 11.35 13.51
C ASP A 77 15.86 12.66 13.25
N GLY A 78 15.52 13.70 14.02
CA GLY A 78 16.12 15.04 13.95
C GLY A 78 15.62 15.94 15.07
#